data_AF-A0A7S5L2E2-F1
#
_entry.id   AF-A0A7S5L2E2-F1
#
_cell.length_a   1.000
_cell.length_b   1.000
_cell.length_c   1.000
_cell.angle_alpha   90.00
_cell.angle_beta   90.00
_cell.angle_gamma   90.00
#
_symmetry.space_group_name_H-M   'P 1'
#
loop_
_entity.id
_entity.type
_entity.pdbx_description
1 polymer ?
#
loop_
_entity_poly.entity_id
_entity_poly.type
_entity_poly.pdbx_seq_one_letter_code
_entity_poly.pdbx_strand_id
1 'polypeptide(L)'
;MLTTSSQLTALAAYIAPLLDAPRAQELSPSLEQWTLFYQRLAQDLGLTKSKHIRHDLVAERVRQTFSDEALEKLDLKLAENKDTCWLKSIFRKHRKAFSYLQHSIVWQALLPKLTVIEALQQASALTEHSITTRPVSQSVQPNSEDLSVKHKDWQQLVHKYQGIKAARQSLEGGVLYAWLYRHDRDWLVHWNQQHQQERLAPAPRVDWNQRDRIAVRQLLRIIKRLDSSLDHPRATSSWLLKQTPNGTSLAKNLQKLSLVALCLKRYSESVEDYQIRRISQAFIKLKQEDVELRRWRLLRSATLSKERITEEAQRFLEMVYGEE
;
A
#
# COMPACT_ATOMS: atom_id res chain seq x y z
N MET A 1 28.00 -13.91 -7.53
CA MET A 1 26.63 -14.25 -7.95
C MET A 1 26.73 -15.32 -9.03
N LEU A 2 25.85 -16.32 -9.02
CA LEU A 2 25.79 -17.30 -10.11
C LEU A 2 25.44 -16.59 -11.43
N THR A 3 25.98 -17.06 -12.55
CA THR A 3 25.60 -16.53 -13.87
C THR A 3 24.13 -16.81 -14.14
N THR A 4 23.46 -15.96 -14.92
CA THR A 4 22.05 -16.18 -15.32
C THR A 4 21.84 -17.57 -15.92
N SER A 5 22.79 -18.05 -16.74
CA SER A 5 22.76 -19.41 -17.28
C SER A 5 22.78 -20.48 -16.18
N SER A 6 23.62 -20.33 -15.16
CA SER A 6 23.72 -21.28 -14.05
C SER A 6 22.44 -21.31 -13.19
N GLN A 7 21.81 -20.16 -12.97
CA GLN A 7 20.52 -20.08 -12.26
C GLN A 7 19.41 -20.83 -12.99
N LEU A 8 19.32 -20.66 -14.32
CA LEU A 8 18.32 -21.35 -15.14
C LEU A 8 18.57 -22.86 -15.23
N THR A 9 19.85 -23.28 -15.34
CA THR A 9 20.20 -24.71 -15.32
C THR A 9 19.87 -25.34 -13.97
N ALA A 10 20.15 -24.66 -12.85
CA ALA A 10 19.80 -25.15 -11.52
C ALA A 10 18.28 -25.25 -11.32
N LEU A 11 17.50 -24.31 -11.85
CA LEU A 11 16.04 -24.37 -11.84
C LEU A 11 15.52 -25.52 -12.70
N ALA A 12 16.10 -25.74 -13.89
CA ALA A 12 15.72 -26.85 -14.76
C ALA A 12 16.01 -28.21 -14.10
N ALA A 13 17.18 -28.38 -13.49
CA ALA A 13 17.54 -29.59 -12.74
C ALA A 13 16.61 -29.82 -11.54
N TYR A 14 16.21 -28.75 -10.85
CA TYR A 14 15.25 -28.80 -9.75
C TYR A 14 13.87 -29.29 -10.20
N ILE A 15 13.42 -28.87 -11.39
CA ILE A 15 12.10 -29.17 -11.95
C ILE A 15 12.04 -30.52 -12.66
N ALA A 16 13.17 -31.05 -13.15
CA ALA A 16 13.24 -32.29 -13.92
C ALA A 16 12.41 -33.46 -13.31
N PRO A 17 12.40 -33.70 -11.98
CA PRO A 17 11.58 -34.75 -11.39
C PRO A 17 10.06 -34.62 -11.63
N LEU A 18 9.54 -33.45 -11.95
CA LEU A 18 8.13 -33.26 -12.33
C LEU A 18 7.78 -33.91 -13.67
N LEU A 19 8.75 -34.01 -14.57
CA LEU A 19 8.55 -34.57 -15.92
C LEU A 19 8.69 -36.10 -15.90
N ASP A 20 9.53 -36.62 -15.02
CA ASP A 20 9.91 -38.04 -14.99
C ASP A 20 9.15 -38.88 -13.94
N ALA A 21 8.47 -38.24 -12.96
CA ALA A 21 7.82 -38.96 -11.87
C ALA A 21 6.31 -39.19 -12.13
N PRO A 22 5.82 -40.44 -12.32
CA PRO A 22 4.39 -40.72 -12.41
C PRO A 22 3.62 -40.30 -11.15
N ARG A 23 4.27 -40.34 -9.97
CA ARG A 23 3.71 -39.87 -8.69
C ARG A 23 3.41 -38.36 -8.66
N ALA A 24 4.07 -37.53 -9.48
CA ALA A 24 3.80 -36.10 -9.51
C ALA A 24 2.41 -35.79 -10.11
N GLN A 25 1.89 -36.66 -10.99
CA GLN A 25 0.57 -36.51 -11.59
C GLN A 25 -0.57 -36.82 -10.60
N GLU A 26 -0.30 -37.64 -9.58
CA GLU A 26 -1.25 -37.96 -8.51
C GLU A 26 -1.31 -36.88 -7.42
N LEU A 27 -0.28 -36.04 -7.32
CA LEU A 27 -0.16 -34.97 -6.32
C LEU A 27 -0.66 -33.64 -6.89
N SER A 28 -1.98 -33.42 -6.80
CA SER A 28 -2.63 -32.18 -7.25
C SER A 28 -3.22 -31.40 -6.07
N PRO A 29 -2.46 -30.48 -5.44
CA PRO A 29 -2.98 -29.71 -4.33
C PRO A 29 -4.07 -28.73 -4.77
N SER A 30 -5.14 -28.65 -3.98
CA SER A 30 -6.23 -27.69 -4.18
C SER A 30 -5.79 -26.23 -3.96
N LEU A 31 -6.59 -25.27 -4.42
CA LEU A 31 -6.31 -23.84 -4.18
C LEU A 31 -6.25 -23.49 -2.67
N GLU A 32 -7.04 -24.19 -1.86
CA GLU A 32 -7.03 -24.01 -0.40
C GLU A 32 -5.77 -24.58 0.22
N GLN A 33 -5.34 -25.76 -0.24
CA GLN A 33 -4.08 -26.39 0.15
C GLN A 33 -2.90 -25.48 -0.19
N TRP A 34 -2.87 -24.90 -1.38
CA TRP A 34 -1.85 -23.91 -1.74
C TRP A 34 -1.88 -22.66 -0.88
N THR A 35 -3.07 -22.15 -0.57
CA THR A 35 -3.22 -21.00 0.33
C THR A 35 -2.63 -21.29 1.70
N LEU A 36 -2.90 -22.47 2.26
CA LEU A 36 -2.37 -22.88 3.56
C LEU A 36 -0.85 -23.12 3.51
N PHE A 37 -0.35 -23.74 2.45
CA PHE A 37 1.07 -24.00 2.25
C PHE A 37 1.87 -22.70 2.27
N TYR A 38 1.49 -21.71 1.46
CA TYR A 38 2.22 -20.44 1.37
C TYR A 38 2.08 -19.57 2.63
N GLN A 39 0.94 -19.67 3.34
CA GLN A 39 0.78 -19.02 4.64
C GLN A 39 1.72 -19.61 5.69
N ARG A 40 1.80 -20.95 5.78
CA ARG A 40 2.73 -21.65 6.68
C ARG A 40 4.17 -21.34 6.33
N LEU A 41 4.52 -21.43 5.05
CA LEU A 41 5.85 -21.08 4.56
C LEU A 41 6.31 -19.69 5.00
N ALA A 42 5.44 -18.69 4.85
CA ALA A 42 5.76 -17.33 5.29
C ALA A 42 5.88 -17.22 6.82
N GLN A 43 5.06 -17.95 7.58
CA GLN A 43 5.12 -17.97 9.05
C GLN A 43 6.39 -18.67 9.55
N ASP A 44 6.71 -19.83 9.01
CA ASP A 44 7.85 -20.66 9.42
C ASP A 44 9.18 -19.95 9.21
N LEU A 45 9.29 -19.20 8.11
CA LEU A 45 10.44 -18.38 7.75
C LEU A 45 10.44 -16.98 8.38
N GLY A 46 9.46 -16.65 9.23
CA GLY A 46 9.39 -15.35 9.91
C GLY A 46 9.10 -14.16 8.98
N LEU A 47 8.61 -14.41 7.76
CA LEU A 47 8.27 -13.41 6.74
C LEU A 47 6.89 -12.78 7.00
N THR A 48 6.44 -12.73 8.25
CA THR A 48 5.13 -12.22 8.64
C THR A 48 5.24 -11.17 9.73
N LYS A 49 4.31 -10.20 9.69
CA LYS A 49 4.03 -9.26 10.77
C LYS A 49 2.63 -9.56 11.28
N SER A 50 2.53 -10.33 12.36
CA SER A 50 1.26 -10.87 12.85
C SER A 50 0.57 -11.70 11.75
N LYS A 51 -0.66 -11.37 11.35
CA LYS A 51 -1.41 -12.07 10.29
C LYS A 51 -1.05 -11.65 8.86
N HIS A 52 -0.16 -10.66 8.66
CA HIS A 52 0.16 -10.13 7.34
C HIS A 52 1.54 -10.56 6.86
N ILE A 53 1.64 -10.98 5.60
CA ILE A 53 2.91 -11.39 4.97
C ILE A 53 3.69 -10.15 4.52
N ARG A 54 4.99 -10.13 4.83
CA ARG A 54 5.95 -9.09 4.42
C ARG A 54 6.48 -9.40 3.02
N HIS A 55 5.71 -8.99 2.02
CA HIS A 55 6.03 -9.26 0.60
C HIS A 55 7.34 -8.63 0.12
N ASP A 56 7.79 -7.56 0.77
CA ASP A 56 9.09 -6.92 0.56
C ASP A 56 10.24 -7.90 0.88
N LEU A 57 10.18 -8.57 2.03
CA LEU A 57 11.18 -9.55 2.44
C LEU A 57 11.15 -10.81 1.57
N VAL A 58 9.97 -11.22 1.11
CA VAL A 58 9.81 -12.34 0.17
C VAL A 58 10.53 -12.01 -1.15
N ALA A 59 10.31 -10.80 -1.69
CA ALA A 59 10.94 -10.37 -2.94
C ALA A 59 12.46 -10.28 -2.82
N GLU A 60 12.97 -9.74 -1.71
CA GLU A 60 14.40 -9.69 -1.42
C GLU A 60 15.04 -11.09 -1.43
N ARG A 61 14.38 -12.07 -0.81
CA ARG A 61 14.87 -13.44 -0.71
C ARG A 61 14.85 -14.18 -2.04
N VAL A 62 13.87 -13.89 -2.90
CA VAL A 62 13.87 -14.38 -4.29
C VAL A 62 15.03 -13.78 -5.08
N ARG A 63 15.31 -12.47 -4.93
CA ARG A 63 16.41 -11.80 -5.62
C ARG A 63 17.81 -12.25 -5.16
N GLN A 64 17.95 -12.77 -3.95
CA GLN A 64 19.20 -13.38 -3.50
C GLN A 64 19.55 -14.65 -4.29
N THR A 65 18.54 -15.36 -4.80
CA THR A 65 18.70 -16.61 -5.55
C THR A 65 18.61 -16.42 -7.07
N PHE A 66 17.73 -15.54 -7.55
CA PHE A 66 17.49 -15.27 -8.96
C PHE A 66 17.76 -13.81 -9.30
N SER A 67 18.61 -13.57 -10.29
CA SER A 67 18.84 -12.22 -10.82
C SER A 67 17.61 -11.71 -11.57
N ASP A 68 17.44 -10.39 -11.65
CA ASP A 68 16.34 -9.79 -12.41
C ASP A 68 16.40 -10.19 -13.89
N GLU A 69 17.61 -10.35 -14.45
CA GLU A 69 17.85 -10.85 -15.81
C GLU A 69 17.34 -12.29 -16.01
N ALA A 70 17.55 -13.18 -15.04
CA ALA A 70 17.05 -14.55 -15.10
C ALA A 70 15.52 -14.61 -15.02
N LEU A 71 14.92 -13.76 -14.17
CA LEU A 71 13.47 -13.64 -14.05
C LEU A 71 12.84 -13.03 -15.31
N GLU A 72 13.52 -12.10 -15.98
CA GLU A 72 13.07 -11.51 -17.24
C GLU A 72 13.08 -12.53 -18.37
N LYS A 73 14.09 -13.41 -18.45
CA LYS A 73 14.12 -14.53 -19.42
C LYS A 73 12.98 -15.55 -19.24
N LEU A 74 12.39 -15.62 -18.06
CA LEU A 74 11.25 -16.51 -17.75
C LEU A 74 9.90 -15.78 -17.82
N ASP A 75 9.87 -14.51 -18.24
CA ASP A 75 8.69 -13.64 -18.18
C ASP A 75 8.06 -13.49 -16.78
N LEU A 76 8.89 -13.62 -15.72
CA LEU A 76 8.47 -13.60 -14.31
C LEU A 76 9.05 -12.41 -13.52
N LYS A 77 9.18 -11.26 -14.18
CA LYS A 77 9.68 -10.01 -13.59
C LYS A 77 8.88 -9.58 -12.35
N LEU A 78 9.59 -9.16 -11.30
CA LEU A 78 9.00 -8.75 -10.02
C LEU A 78 8.56 -7.28 -10.06
N ALA A 79 7.30 -7.02 -10.43
CA ALA A 79 6.71 -5.69 -10.35
C ALA A 79 6.25 -5.34 -8.91
N GLU A 80 7.18 -5.17 -7.97
CA GLU A 80 6.89 -4.97 -6.54
C GLU A 80 6.02 -3.76 -6.21
N ASN A 81 6.00 -2.74 -7.06
CA ASN A 81 5.13 -1.57 -6.90
C ASN A 81 3.66 -1.87 -7.26
N LYS A 82 3.38 -2.97 -7.97
CA LYS A 82 2.02 -3.36 -8.36
C LYS A 82 1.45 -4.38 -7.40
N ASP A 83 0.18 -4.23 -7.04
CA ASP A 83 -0.56 -5.23 -6.26
C ASP A 83 -0.88 -6.50 -7.06
N THR A 84 -0.81 -6.42 -8.39
CA THR A 84 -1.01 -7.52 -9.34
C THR A 84 0.24 -8.36 -9.57
N CYS A 85 1.35 -8.05 -8.88
CA CYS A 85 2.58 -8.85 -8.94
C CYS A 85 2.29 -10.32 -8.60
N TRP A 86 2.77 -11.24 -9.43
CA TRP A 86 2.54 -12.68 -9.25
C TRP A 86 3.10 -13.17 -7.91
N LEU A 87 4.28 -12.66 -7.52
CA LEU A 87 4.95 -13.05 -6.27
C LEU A 87 4.17 -12.57 -5.04
N LYS A 88 3.48 -11.44 -5.11
CA LYS A 88 2.53 -11.05 -4.05
C LYS A 88 1.30 -11.93 -4.05
N SER A 89 0.81 -12.27 -5.23
CA SER A 89 -0.43 -13.01 -5.42
C SER A 89 -0.33 -14.46 -4.96
N ILE A 90 0.81 -15.13 -5.15
CA ILE A 90 1.04 -16.52 -4.72
C ILE A 90 1.10 -16.67 -3.19
N PHE A 91 1.41 -15.60 -2.45
CA PHE A 91 1.35 -15.61 -0.99
C PHE A 91 -0.03 -15.18 -0.43
N ARG A 92 -0.97 -14.80 -1.29
CA ARG A 92 -2.35 -14.45 -0.89
C ARG A 92 -3.28 -15.66 -1.03
N LYS A 93 -4.56 -15.48 -0.74
CA LYS A 93 -5.59 -16.51 -1.02
C LYS A 93 -5.57 -16.84 -2.51
N HIS A 94 -5.33 -18.10 -2.83
CA HIS A 94 -5.31 -18.58 -4.20
C HIS A 94 -6.74 -18.58 -4.74
N ARG A 95 -6.96 -17.81 -5.80
CA ARG A 95 -8.23 -17.76 -6.56
C ARG A 95 -8.10 -18.33 -7.97
N LYS A 96 -6.89 -18.74 -8.33
CA LYS A 96 -6.49 -19.32 -9.62
C LYS A 96 -5.22 -20.16 -9.41
N ALA A 97 -4.93 -21.04 -10.36
CA ALA A 97 -3.67 -21.77 -10.39
C ALA A 97 -2.49 -20.84 -10.73
N PHE A 98 -1.32 -21.14 -10.17
CA PHE A 98 -0.04 -20.53 -10.56
C PHE A 98 0.77 -21.57 -11.35
N SER A 99 1.66 -21.10 -12.21
CA SER A 99 2.52 -21.98 -13.01
C SER A 99 3.54 -22.71 -12.14
N TYR A 100 3.97 -23.90 -12.59
CA TYR A 100 5.02 -24.65 -11.92
C TYR A 100 6.32 -23.84 -11.76
N LEU A 101 6.63 -22.95 -12.71
CA LEU A 101 7.78 -22.05 -12.63
C LEU A 101 7.66 -21.05 -11.47
N GLN A 102 6.49 -20.44 -11.29
CA GLN A 102 6.24 -19.51 -10.19
C GLN A 102 6.40 -20.20 -8.84
N HIS A 103 5.87 -21.41 -8.70
CA HIS A 103 6.07 -22.23 -7.51
C HIS A 103 7.53 -22.58 -7.28
N SER A 104 8.21 -23.08 -8.32
CA SER A 104 9.60 -23.57 -8.26
C SER A 104 10.59 -22.47 -7.90
N ILE A 105 10.43 -21.26 -8.44
CA ILE A 105 11.24 -20.09 -8.08
C ILE A 105 11.13 -19.81 -6.58
N VAL A 106 9.91 -19.84 -6.03
CA VAL A 106 9.71 -19.56 -4.61
C VAL A 106 10.31 -20.67 -3.75
N TRP A 107 10.11 -21.94 -4.10
CA TRP A 107 10.67 -23.05 -3.35
C TRP A 107 12.19 -23.07 -3.37
N GLN A 108 12.81 -22.88 -4.54
CA GLN A 108 14.26 -22.86 -4.63
C GLN A 108 14.87 -21.66 -3.89
N ALA A 109 14.18 -20.52 -3.85
CA ALA A 109 14.62 -19.35 -3.11
C ALA A 109 14.42 -19.47 -1.58
N LEU A 110 13.31 -20.05 -1.13
CA LEU A 110 12.91 -20.03 0.28
C LEU A 110 13.16 -21.35 1.02
N LEU A 111 13.21 -22.46 0.30
CA LEU A 111 13.38 -23.83 0.78
C LEU A 111 14.45 -24.56 -0.04
N PRO A 112 15.71 -24.08 -0.09
CA PRO A 112 16.74 -24.58 -1.01
C PRO A 112 17.13 -26.06 -0.80
N LYS A 113 16.72 -26.68 0.31
CA LYS A 113 16.97 -28.08 0.64
C LYS A 113 15.79 -29.01 0.32
N LEU A 114 14.63 -28.46 -0.02
CA LEU A 114 13.42 -29.24 -0.27
C LEU A 114 13.33 -29.53 -1.77
N THR A 115 13.01 -30.77 -2.13
CA THR A 115 12.79 -31.15 -3.53
C THR A 115 11.38 -30.75 -4.00
N VAL A 116 11.18 -30.65 -5.32
CA VAL A 116 9.88 -30.32 -5.89
C VAL A 116 8.79 -31.32 -5.48
N ILE A 117 9.12 -32.62 -5.44
CA ILE A 117 8.16 -33.66 -5.08
C ILE A 117 7.76 -33.56 -3.61
N GLU A 118 8.72 -33.32 -2.71
CA GLU A 118 8.41 -33.11 -1.29
C GLU A 118 7.56 -31.85 -1.07
N ALA A 119 7.80 -30.77 -1.83
CA ALA A 119 6.97 -29.57 -1.78
C ALA A 119 5.52 -29.86 -2.18
N LEU A 120 5.32 -30.65 -3.25
CA LEU A 120 3.98 -31.08 -3.68
C LEU A 120 3.31 -31.98 -2.64
N GLN A 121 4.02 -32.94 -2.07
CA GLN A 121 3.50 -33.83 -1.02
C GLN A 121 3.10 -33.04 0.24
N GLN A 122 3.93 -32.08 0.65
CA GLN A 122 3.62 -31.22 1.79
C GLN A 122 2.38 -30.36 1.53
N ALA A 123 2.22 -29.83 0.32
CA ALA A 123 1.04 -29.06 -0.05
C ALA A 123 -0.22 -29.94 -0.12
N SER A 124 -0.16 -31.11 -0.76
CA SER A 124 -1.30 -32.04 -0.91
C SER A 124 -1.76 -32.66 0.41
N ALA A 125 -0.87 -32.76 1.41
CA ALA A 125 -1.20 -33.28 2.73
C ALA A 125 -1.96 -32.29 3.63
N LEU A 126 -2.12 -31.03 3.21
CA LEU A 126 -2.82 -30.02 4.00
C LEU A 126 -4.35 -30.19 3.89
N THR A 127 -5.06 -30.11 5.00
CA THR A 127 -6.54 -30.08 5.03
C THR A 127 -7.02 -29.06 6.06
N GLU A 128 -8.22 -28.49 5.87
CA GLU A 128 -8.77 -27.39 6.68
C GLU A 128 -8.73 -27.64 8.20
N HIS A 129 -8.83 -28.90 8.64
CA HIS A 129 -8.73 -29.28 10.06
C HIS A 129 -7.32 -29.11 10.66
N SER A 130 -6.32 -28.82 9.84
CA SER A 130 -4.95 -28.52 10.28
C SER A 130 -4.76 -27.08 10.78
N ILE A 131 -5.84 -26.27 10.82
CA ILE A 131 -5.89 -24.93 11.43
C ILE A 131 -6.34 -25.00 12.91
N THR A 132 -6.61 -26.19 13.46
CA THR A 132 -6.61 -26.34 14.91
C THR A 132 -5.23 -25.94 15.42
N THR A 133 -5.19 -24.97 16.33
CA THR A 133 -4.03 -24.65 17.14
C THR A 133 -3.44 -25.96 17.64
N ARG A 134 -2.39 -26.45 16.97
CA ARG A 134 -1.60 -27.54 17.51
C ARG A 134 -1.05 -27.02 18.84
N PRO A 135 -1.40 -27.63 19.98
CA PRO A 135 -0.56 -27.48 21.15
C PRO A 135 0.83 -27.94 20.71
N VAL A 136 1.84 -27.21 21.15
CA VAL A 136 3.25 -27.51 20.87
C VAL A 136 3.51 -28.95 21.33
N SER A 137 3.42 -29.90 20.41
CA SER A 137 3.83 -31.28 20.65
C SER A 137 5.34 -31.32 20.50
N GLN A 138 5.98 -31.44 21.66
CA GLN A 138 7.37 -31.77 21.93
C GLN A 138 8.15 -32.27 20.70
N SER A 139 8.94 -31.38 20.09
CA SER A 139 10.11 -31.80 19.33
C SER A 139 11.31 -31.77 20.28
N VAL A 140 12.10 -32.84 20.22
CA VAL A 140 13.42 -33.07 20.84
C VAL A 140 13.97 -31.84 21.56
N GLN A 141 14.09 -31.93 22.89
CA GLN A 141 14.78 -30.92 23.70
C GLN A 141 16.17 -30.70 23.10
N PRO A 142 16.51 -29.49 22.62
CA PRO A 142 17.85 -29.21 22.14
C PRO A 142 18.83 -29.39 23.30
N ASN A 143 20.01 -29.91 23.00
CA ASN A 143 21.04 -30.16 24.00
C ASN A 143 21.35 -28.84 24.75
N SER A 144 21.60 -28.90 26.07
CA SER A 144 21.75 -27.70 26.92
C SER A 144 22.86 -26.74 26.45
N GLU A 145 23.88 -27.26 25.76
CA GLU A 145 24.96 -26.49 25.15
C GLU A 145 24.49 -25.63 23.97
N ASP A 146 23.56 -26.11 23.14
CA ASP A 146 23.07 -25.38 21.97
C ASP A 146 22.16 -24.21 22.39
N LEU A 147 21.38 -24.38 23.47
CA LEU A 147 20.58 -23.31 24.08
C LEU A 147 21.45 -22.17 24.62
N SER A 148 22.56 -22.49 25.30
CA SER A 148 23.48 -21.49 25.85
C SER A 148 24.11 -20.61 24.77
N VAL A 149 24.46 -21.20 23.62
CA VAL A 149 24.99 -20.47 22.47
C VAL A 149 23.92 -19.52 21.91
N LYS A 150 22.70 -20.01 21.69
CA LYS A 150 21.58 -19.21 21.16
C LYS A 150 21.18 -18.05 22.09
N HIS A 151 21.27 -18.25 23.40
CA HIS A 151 21.07 -17.19 24.39
C HIS A 151 22.10 -16.07 24.27
N LYS A 152 23.39 -16.43 24.16
CA LYS A 152 24.48 -15.46 23.98
C LYS A 152 24.36 -14.71 22.66
N ASP A 153 24.06 -15.40 21.56
CA ASP A 153 23.85 -14.79 20.25
C ASP A 153 22.71 -13.74 20.30
N TRP A 154 21.62 -14.05 21.01
CA TRP A 154 20.50 -13.13 21.15
C TRP A 154 20.89 -11.89 21.94
N GLN A 155 21.60 -12.06 23.05
CA GLN A 155 22.11 -10.94 23.85
C GLN A 155 23.04 -10.04 23.04
N GLN A 156 23.97 -10.62 22.27
CA GLN A 156 24.88 -9.88 21.41
C GLN A 156 24.15 -9.10 20.33
N LEU A 157 23.13 -9.68 19.70
CA LEU A 157 22.32 -8.99 18.70
C LEU A 157 21.53 -7.83 19.31
N VAL A 158 20.96 -8.00 20.49
CA VAL A 158 20.22 -6.93 21.18
C VAL A 158 21.16 -5.77 21.54
N HIS A 159 22.39 -6.05 21.97
CA HIS A 159 23.42 -5.03 22.21
C HIS A 159 23.86 -4.36 20.90
N LYS A 160 24.17 -5.14 19.86
CA LYS A 160 24.61 -4.66 18.54
C LYS A 160 23.59 -3.71 17.88
N TYR A 161 22.31 -4.05 17.96
CA TYR A 161 21.22 -3.25 17.36
C TYR A 161 20.57 -2.27 18.33
N GLN A 162 21.13 -2.09 19.53
CA GLN A 162 20.66 -1.16 20.56
C GLN A 162 19.14 -1.24 20.82
N GLY A 163 18.61 -2.47 20.88
CA GLY A 163 17.21 -2.68 21.21
C GLY A 163 16.62 -3.97 20.64
N ILE A 164 15.72 -4.58 21.43
CA ILE A 164 15.03 -5.84 21.12
C ILE A 164 14.30 -5.79 19.77
N LYS A 165 13.61 -4.67 19.48
CA LYS A 165 12.85 -4.52 18.24
C LYS A 165 13.76 -4.45 17.02
N ALA A 166 14.85 -3.71 17.10
CA ALA A 166 15.82 -3.59 16.02
C ALA A 166 16.56 -4.91 15.79
N ALA A 167 17.00 -5.58 16.86
CA ALA A 167 17.59 -6.91 16.80
C ALA A 167 16.66 -7.93 16.15
N ARG A 168 15.38 -7.96 16.55
CA ARG A 168 14.35 -8.81 15.93
C ARG A 168 14.11 -8.50 14.45
N GLN A 169 14.25 -7.24 14.05
CA GLN A 169 14.07 -6.81 12.66
C GLN A 169 15.29 -7.07 11.78
N SER A 170 16.45 -7.38 12.38
CA SER A 170 17.62 -7.85 11.64
C SER A 170 17.39 -9.24 11.07
N LEU A 171 18.09 -9.56 9.98
CA LEU A 171 17.99 -10.84 9.30
C LEU A 171 18.34 -12.03 10.23
N GLU A 172 19.46 -11.93 10.95
CA GLU A 172 19.94 -12.94 11.89
C GLU A 172 19.07 -13.02 13.15
N GLY A 173 18.71 -11.86 13.71
CA GLY A 173 17.92 -11.81 14.93
C GLY A 173 16.46 -12.23 14.76
N GLY A 174 15.87 -12.05 13.57
CA GLY A 174 14.54 -12.57 13.27
C GLY A 174 14.49 -14.10 13.31
N VAL A 175 15.48 -14.75 12.69
CA VAL A 175 15.62 -16.22 12.67
C VAL A 175 15.90 -16.76 14.09
N LEU A 176 16.85 -16.14 14.80
CA LEU A 176 17.21 -16.54 16.16
C LEU A 176 16.05 -16.36 17.14
N TYR A 177 15.34 -15.24 17.06
CA TYR A 177 14.15 -14.99 17.88
C TYR A 177 13.07 -16.04 17.65
N ALA A 178 12.80 -16.40 16.39
CA ALA A 178 11.81 -17.42 16.06
C ALA A 178 12.21 -18.81 16.59
N TRP A 179 13.49 -19.14 16.55
CA TRP A 179 14.02 -20.38 17.12
C TRP A 179 13.88 -20.39 18.65
N LEU A 180 14.37 -19.36 19.34
CA LEU A 180 14.27 -19.24 20.80
C LEU A 180 12.81 -19.24 21.27
N TYR A 181 11.91 -18.59 20.55
CA TYR A 181 10.49 -18.59 20.91
C TYR A 181 9.85 -19.99 20.83
N ARG A 182 10.37 -20.90 19.99
CA ARG A 182 9.87 -22.27 19.83
C ARG A 182 10.48 -23.25 20.83
N HIS A 183 11.75 -23.04 21.18
CA HIS A 183 12.56 -23.99 21.97
C HIS A 183 12.84 -23.55 23.41
N ASP A 184 12.89 -22.24 23.70
CA ASP A 184 13.05 -21.68 25.05
C ASP A 184 12.32 -20.33 25.18
N ARG A 185 10.98 -20.42 25.15
CA ARG A 185 10.10 -19.26 25.16
C ARG A 185 10.19 -18.50 26.48
N ASP A 186 10.25 -19.21 27.60
CA ASP A 186 10.16 -18.62 28.92
C ASP A 186 11.39 -17.77 29.22
N TRP A 187 12.59 -18.26 28.87
CA TRP A 187 13.81 -17.46 28.94
C TRP A 187 13.71 -16.21 28.06
N LEU A 188 13.32 -16.36 26.79
CA LEU A 188 13.27 -15.26 25.82
C LEU A 188 12.29 -14.16 26.27
N VAL A 189 11.11 -14.53 26.76
CA VAL A 189 10.10 -13.58 27.24
C VAL A 189 10.59 -12.88 28.49
N HIS A 190 11.15 -13.60 29.45
CA HIS A 190 11.65 -13.03 30.70
C HIS A 190 12.81 -12.05 30.45
N TRP A 191 13.81 -12.46 29.67
CA TRP A 191 14.95 -11.63 29.33
C TRP A 191 14.52 -10.37 28.55
N ASN A 192 13.64 -10.52 27.55
CA ASN A 192 13.15 -9.37 26.78
C ASN A 192 12.31 -8.40 27.63
N GLN A 193 11.61 -8.87 28.66
CA GLN A 193 10.89 -7.99 29.59
C GLN A 193 11.85 -7.15 30.43
N GLN A 194 12.94 -7.74 30.91
CA GLN A 194 13.96 -7.05 31.71
C GLN A 194 14.78 -6.02 30.90
N HIS A 195 14.82 -6.17 29.58
CA HIS A 195 15.61 -5.32 28.68
C HIS A 195 14.77 -4.47 27.72
N GLN A 196 13.51 -4.17 28.05
CA GLN A 196 12.70 -3.22 27.26
C GLN A 196 13.25 -1.79 27.44
N GLN A 197 13.50 -1.11 26.33
CA GLN A 197 13.70 0.34 26.36
C GLN A 197 12.39 1.06 26.70
N GLU A 198 12.49 2.08 27.54
CA GLU A 198 11.36 2.96 27.86
C GLU A 198 10.79 3.56 26.57
N ARG A 199 9.48 3.40 26.36
CA ARG A 199 8.81 4.00 25.21
C ARG A 199 8.66 5.49 25.48
N LEU A 200 9.18 6.33 24.57
CA LEU A 200 8.77 7.74 24.50
C LEU A 200 7.25 7.80 24.36
N ALA A 201 6.61 8.70 25.11
CA ALA A 201 5.16 8.86 25.09
C ALA A 201 4.66 9.08 23.66
N PRO A 202 3.51 8.49 23.27
CA PRO A 202 2.92 8.72 21.95
C PRO A 202 2.68 10.23 21.73
N ALA A 203 2.86 10.69 20.49
CA ALA A 203 2.53 12.07 20.13
C ALA A 203 1.05 12.38 20.50
N PRO A 204 0.76 13.62 20.94
CA PRO A 204 -0.58 14.00 21.35
C PRO A 204 -1.59 13.80 20.22
N ARG A 205 -2.77 13.30 20.57
CA ARG A 205 -3.88 13.05 19.65
C ARG A 205 -4.30 14.38 18.98
N VAL A 206 -4.58 14.32 17.68
CA VAL A 206 -4.96 15.51 16.88
C VAL A 206 -6.25 16.13 17.42
N ASP A 207 -6.19 17.41 17.81
CA ASP A 207 -7.36 18.22 18.15
C ASP A 207 -8.09 18.69 16.88
N TRP A 208 -9.23 18.07 16.60
CA TRP A 208 -10.04 18.39 15.42
C TRP A 208 -10.72 19.77 15.52
N ASN A 209 -11.09 20.22 16.71
CA ASN A 209 -11.75 21.53 16.89
C ASN A 209 -10.77 22.67 16.64
N GLN A 210 -9.56 22.56 17.16
CA GLN A 210 -8.50 23.53 16.90
C GLN A 210 -8.16 23.57 15.41
N ARG A 211 -8.04 22.38 14.78
CA ARG A 211 -7.74 22.27 13.34
C ARG A 211 -8.85 22.88 12.48
N ASP A 212 -10.11 22.65 12.81
CA ASP A 212 -11.27 23.21 12.10
C ASP A 212 -11.26 24.75 12.16
N ARG A 213 -11.05 25.32 13.34
CA ARG A 213 -10.92 26.78 13.53
C ARG A 213 -9.76 27.41 12.77
N ILE A 214 -8.63 26.70 12.63
CA ILE A 214 -7.48 27.19 11.87
C ILE A 214 -7.78 27.11 10.37
N ALA A 215 -8.29 25.98 9.90
CA ALA A 215 -8.59 25.75 8.49
C ALA A 215 -9.66 26.72 7.95
N VAL A 216 -10.74 26.97 8.71
CA VAL A 216 -11.78 27.91 8.29
C VAL A 216 -11.24 29.35 8.16
N ARG A 217 -10.37 29.78 9.07
CA ARG A 217 -9.71 31.10 8.99
C ARG A 217 -8.82 31.22 7.76
N GLN A 218 -8.14 30.15 7.37
CA GLN A 218 -7.34 30.13 6.14
C GLN A 218 -8.23 30.20 4.89
N LEU A 219 -9.31 29.42 4.85
CA LEU A 219 -10.28 29.47 3.76
C LEU A 219 -10.89 30.86 3.57
N LEU A 220 -11.32 31.51 4.66
CA LEU A 220 -11.90 32.85 4.58
C LEU A 220 -10.91 33.90 4.06
N ARG A 221 -9.61 33.77 4.36
CA ARG A 221 -8.58 34.65 3.77
C ARG A 221 -8.42 34.43 2.27
N ILE A 222 -8.51 33.17 1.82
CA ILE A 222 -8.46 32.84 0.40
C ILE A 222 -9.70 33.42 -0.30
N ILE A 223 -10.89 33.20 0.25
CA ILE A 223 -12.16 33.72 -0.29
C ILE A 223 -12.11 35.25 -0.39
N LYS A 224 -11.70 35.95 0.67
CA LYS A 224 -11.56 37.42 0.66
C LYS A 224 -10.59 37.92 -0.42
N ARG A 225 -9.54 37.15 -0.74
CA ARG A 225 -8.62 37.49 -1.83
C ARG A 225 -9.29 37.33 -3.20
N LEU A 226 -10.14 36.31 -3.36
CA LEU A 226 -10.90 36.11 -4.60
C LEU A 226 -11.90 37.24 -4.84
N ASP A 227 -12.50 37.82 -3.81
CA ASP A 227 -13.41 38.97 -3.96
C ASP A 227 -12.74 40.20 -4.63
N SER A 228 -11.41 40.27 -4.63
CA SER A 228 -10.65 41.38 -5.23
C SER A 228 -10.45 41.27 -6.74
N SER A 229 -10.67 40.08 -7.32
CA SER A 229 -10.51 39.86 -8.76
C SER A 229 -11.48 38.81 -9.23
N LEU A 230 -12.22 39.12 -10.28
CA LEU A 230 -13.07 38.11 -10.93
C LEU A 230 -12.23 37.08 -11.71
N ASP A 231 -10.93 37.28 -11.90
CA ASP A 231 -10.07 36.41 -12.70
C ASP A 231 -9.47 35.25 -11.90
N HIS A 232 -10.26 34.19 -11.76
CA HIS A 232 -9.81 32.92 -11.21
C HIS A 232 -10.64 31.73 -11.72
N PRO A 233 -10.08 30.50 -11.71
CA PRO A 233 -10.85 29.29 -11.96
C PRO A 233 -12.05 29.16 -11.03
N ARG A 234 -13.04 28.36 -11.42
CA ARG A 234 -14.24 28.12 -10.59
C ARG A 234 -13.84 27.70 -9.17
N ALA A 235 -14.32 28.46 -8.18
CA ALA A 235 -13.99 28.25 -6.78
C ALA A 235 -14.81 27.09 -6.16
N THR A 236 -14.59 25.87 -6.65
CA THR A 236 -15.25 24.66 -6.09
C THR A 236 -14.69 24.29 -4.72
N SER A 237 -15.41 23.48 -3.94
CA SER A 237 -14.95 23.01 -2.63
C SER A 237 -13.57 22.34 -2.70
N SER A 238 -13.35 21.50 -3.72
CA SER A 238 -12.07 20.83 -3.95
C SER A 238 -10.97 21.81 -4.33
N TRP A 239 -11.28 22.81 -5.16
CA TRP A 239 -10.32 23.84 -5.55
C TRP A 239 -9.92 24.71 -4.36
N LEU A 240 -10.89 25.17 -3.56
CA LEU A 240 -10.66 25.96 -2.34
C LEU A 240 -9.80 25.20 -1.32
N LEU A 241 -10.11 23.93 -1.07
CA LEU A 241 -9.30 23.09 -0.18
C LEU A 241 -7.87 22.90 -0.70
N LYS A 242 -7.68 22.78 -2.02
CA LYS A 242 -6.34 22.66 -2.63
C LYS A 242 -5.47 23.92 -2.41
N GLN A 243 -6.08 25.09 -2.19
CA GLN A 243 -5.37 26.33 -1.85
C GLN A 243 -4.89 26.38 -0.39
N THR A 244 -5.33 25.44 0.46
CA THR A 244 -4.96 25.40 1.89
C THR A 244 -3.84 24.39 2.18
N PRO A 245 -2.98 24.64 3.18
CA PRO A 245 -2.04 23.64 3.68
C PRO A 245 -2.79 22.38 4.15
N ASN A 246 -2.33 21.20 3.72
CA ASN A 246 -2.95 19.92 4.03
C ASN A 246 -4.40 19.75 3.51
N GLY A 247 -4.77 20.44 2.43
CA GLY A 247 -6.10 20.37 1.83
C GLY A 247 -6.66 18.96 1.63
N THR A 248 -5.83 18.00 1.20
CA THR A 248 -6.22 16.58 1.06
C THR A 248 -6.62 15.94 2.38
N SER A 249 -5.92 16.28 3.47
CA SER A 249 -6.23 15.78 4.81
C SER A 249 -7.55 16.37 5.32
N LEU A 250 -7.80 17.66 5.07
CA LEU A 250 -9.06 18.31 5.39
C LEU A 250 -10.21 17.69 4.61
N ALA A 251 -10.06 17.49 3.29
CA ALA A 251 -11.06 16.85 2.44
C ALA A 251 -11.45 15.45 2.95
N LYS A 252 -10.46 14.62 3.31
CA LYS A 252 -10.71 13.26 3.83
C LYS A 252 -11.39 13.23 5.20
N ASN A 253 -11.27 14.30 5.99
CA ASN A 253 -11.81 14.38 7.35
C ASN A 253 -12.90 15.45 7.48
N LEU A 254 -13.55 15.83 6.38
CA LEU A 254 -14.53 16.93 6.37
C LEU A 254 -15.70 16.68 7.35
N GLN A 255 -16.06 15.42 7.58
CA GLN A 255 -17.09 15.02 8.55
C GLN A 255 -16.76 15.42 10.00
N LYS A 256 -15.49 15.69 10.31
CA LYS A 256 -15.02 16.12 11.64
C LYS A 256 -14.77 17.64 11.70
N LEU A 257 -15.01 18.35 10.61
CA LEU A 257 -14.65 19.76 10.41
C LEU A 257 -15.92 20.55 10.04
N SER A 258 -16.80 20.78 11.01
CA SER A 258 -18.12 21.37 10.77
C SER A 258 -18.03 22.82 10.27
N LEU A 259 -17.08 23.61 10.76
CA LEU A 259 -16.89 24.99 10.33
C LEU A 259 -16.38 25.07 8.88
N VAL A 260 -15.40 24.23 8.54
CA VAL A 260 -14.91 24.12 7.16
C VAL A 260 -16.03 23.64 6.23
N ALA A 261 -16.81 22.63 6.62
CA ALA A 261 -17.92 22.12 5.81
C ALA A 261 -18.97 23.21 5.52
N LEU A 262 -19.37 23.99 6.53
CA LEU A 262 -20.29 25.12 6.37
C LEU A 262 -19.71 26.22 5.50
N CYS A 263 -18.44 26.56 5.69
CA CYS A 263 -17.74 27.57 4.88
C CYS A 263 -17.70 27.18 3.41
N LEU A 264 -17.33 25.93 3.09
CA LEU A 264 -17.32 25.45 1.71
C LEU A 264 -18.73 25.43 1.12
N LYS A 265 -19.75 25.00 1.88
CA LYS A 265 -21.13 25.04 1.39
C LYS A 265 -21.59 26.46 1.04
N ARG A 266 -21.13 27.47 1.79
CA ARG A 266 -21.53 28.87 1.59
C ARG A 266 -20.78 29.56 0.45
N TYR A 267 -19.50 29.27 0.27
CA TYR A 267 -18.63 30.03 -0.63
C TYR A 267 -18.14 29.26 -1.86
N SER A 268 -18.46 27.96 -1.96
CA SER A 268 -18.17 27.22 -3.18
C SER A 268 -19.08 27.66 -4.30
N GLU A 269 -18.47 27.99 -5.43
CA GLU A 269 -19.16 28.52 -6.60
C GLU A 269 -19.96 27.44 -7.32
N SER A 270 -21.25 27.71 -7.57
CA SER A 270 -22.12 26.86 -8.39
C SER A 270 -21.73 26.92 -9.88
N VAL A 271 -22.37 26.12 -10.76
CA VAL A 271 -22.06 26.21 -12.20
C VAL A 271 -22.59 27.54 -12.72
N GLU A 272 -23.78 27.89 -12.26
CA GLU A 272 -24.58 29.07 -12.57
C GLU A 272 -23.79 30.33 -12.18
N ASP A 273 -23.35 30.43 -10.92
CA ASP A 273 -22.57 31.59 -10.43
C ASP A 273 -21.28 31.77 -11.23
N TYR A 274 -20.59 30.67 -11.56
CA TYR A 274 -19.36 30.72 -12.34
C TYR A 274 -19.58 31.24 -13.76
N GLN A 275 -20.68 30.82 -14.40
CA GLN A 275 -21.04 31.32 -15.73
C GLN A 275 -21.43 32.81 -15.67
N ILE A 276 -22.22 33.22 -14.69
CA ILE A 276 -22.59 34.62 -14.44
C ILE A 276 -21.34 35.49 -14.23
N ARG A 277 -20.38 35.03 -13.41
CA ARG A 277 -19.12 35.73 -13.19
C ARG A 277 -18.32 35.90 -14.48
N ARG A 278 -18.21 34.84 -15.30
CA ARG A 278 -17.51 34.92 -16.59
C ARG A 278 -18.18 35.84 -17.59
N ILE A 279 -19.52 35.88 -17.61
CA ILE A 279 -20.28 36.86 -18.41
C ILE A 279 -19.98 38.27 -17.91
N SER A 280 -19.98 38.49 -16.59
CA SER A 280 -19.66 39.80 -15.98
C SER A 280 -18.24 40.25 -16.35
N GLN A 281 -17.26 39.35 -16.29
CA GLN A 281 -15.88 39.65 -16.74
C GLN A 281 -15.83 40.02 -18.21
N ALA A 282 -16.50 39.25 -19.08
CA ALA A 282 -16.54 39.51 -20.50
C ALA A 282 -17.18 40.87 -20.81
N PHE A 283 -18.24 41.24 -20.10
CA PHE A 283 -18.90 42.53 -20.23
C PHE A 283 -17.98 43.68 -19.82
N ILE A 284 -17.38 43.61 -18.63
CA ILE A 284 -16.45 44.65 -18.12
C ILE A 284 -15.31 44.85 -19.11
N LYS A 285 -14.73 43.76 -19.61
CA LYS A 285 -13.64 43.80 -20.60
C LYS A 285 -14.07 44.50 -21.90
N LEU A 286 -15.22 44.12 -22.47
CA LEU A 286 -15.71 44.72 -23.73
C LEU A 286 -16.05 46.20 -23.57
N LYS A 287 -16.61 46.61 -22.43
CA LYS A 287 -16.86 48.02 -22.12
C LYS A 287 -15.56 48.82 -21.97
N GLN A 288 -14.52 48.24 -21.36
CA GLN A 288 -13.20 48.88 -21.25
C GLN A 288 -12.49 49.04 -22.61
N GLU A 289 -12.73 48.12 -23.54
CA GLU A 289 -12.17 48.14 -24.90
C GLU A 289 -13.01 48.99 -25.89
N ASP A 290 -14.10 49.63 -25.44
CA ASP A 290 -15.07 50.39 -26.25
C ASP A 290 -15.63 49.60 -27.44
N VAL A 291 -15.85 48.29 -27.24
CA VAL A 291 -16.36 47.39 -28.28
C VAL A 291 -17.87 47.22 -28.12
N GLU A 292 -18.59 47.32 -29.24
CA GLU A 292 -20.04 47.08 -29.32
C GLU A 292 -20.43 45.75 -28.64
N LEU A 293 -21.44 45.81 -27.77
CA LEU A 293 -21.92 44.68 -27.00
C LEU A 293 -22.90 43.84 -27.81
N ARG A 294 -22.41 42.74 -28.38
CA ARG A 294 -23.26 41.74 -29.03
C ARG A 294 -23.28 40.43 -28.25
N ARG A 295 -24.44 39.78 -28.19
CA ARG A 295 -24.65 38.48 -27.53
C ARG A 295 -23.57 37.44 -27.87
N TRP A 296 -23.28 37.24 -29.16
CA TRP A 296 -22.29 36.25 -29.59
C TRP A 296 -20.86 36.60 -29.14
N ARG A 297 -20.55 37.90 -29.01
CA ARG A 297 -19.24 38.40 -28.60
C ARG A 297 -19.03 38.21 -27.10
N LEU A 298 -20.08 38.46 -26.29
CA LEU A 298 -20.10 38.16 -24.86
C LEU A 298 -19.88 36.67 -24.61
N LEU A 299 -20.62 35.79 -25.29
CA LEU A 299 -20.46 34.33 -25.15
C LEU A 299 -19.05 33.87 -25.53
N ARG A 300 -18.49 34.41 -26.62
CA ARG A 300 -17.14 34.08 -27.06
C ARG A 300 -16.08 34.54 -26.05
N SER A 301 -16.17 35.78 -25.57
CA SER A 301 -15.25 36.34 -24.57
C SER A 301 -15.35 35.60 -23.23
N ALA A 302 -16.57 35.30 -22.79
CA ALA A 302 -16.84 34.50 -21.60
C ALA A 302 -16.50 33.01 -21.80
N THR A 303 -16.08 32.58 -22.99
CA THR A 303 -15.79 31.18 -23.36
C THR A 303 -16.93 30.23 -22.93
N LEU A 304 -18.16 30.60 -23.28
CA LEU A 304 -19.40 29.85 -23.05
C LEU A 304 -20.02 29.43 -24.38
N SER A 305 -20.59 28.22 -24.41
CA SER A 305 -21.37 27.72 -25.55
C SER A 305 -22.86 27.92 -25.32
N LYS A 306 -23.64 28.02 -26.41
CA LYS A 306 -25.09 28.22 -26.31
C LYS A 306 -25.82 27.01 -25.71
N GLU A 307 -25.24 25.82 -25.84
CA GLU A 307 -25.82 24.54 -25.43
C GLU A 307 -25.55 24.22 -23.94
N ARG A 308 -24.54 24.85 -23.35
CA ARG A 308 -24.07 24.54 -21.98
C ARG A 308 -24.30 25.69 -20.99
N ILE A 309 -24.93 26.78 -21.44
CA ILE A 309 -25.31 27.88 -20.57
C ILE A 309 -26.48 27.46 -19.68
N THR A 310 -26.42 27.75 -18.38
CA THR A 310 -27.54 27.50 -17.47
C THR A 310 -28.64 28.52 -17.66
N GLU A 311 -29.86 28.23 -17.20
CA GLU A 311 -30.98 29.15 -17.34
C GLU A 311 -30.74 30.48 -16.62
N GLU A 312 -30.14 30.46 -15.43
CA GLU A 312 -29.81 31.64 -14.64
C GLU A 312 -28.77 32.50 -15.35
N ALA A 313 -27.72 31.88 -15.89
CA ALA A 313 -26.69 32.57 -16.64
C ALA A 313 -27.23 33.14 -17.96
N GLN A 314 -28.18 32.43 -18.59
CA GLN A 314 -28.87 32.87 -19.80
C GLN A 314 -29.75 34.11 -19.53
N ARG A 315 -30.54 34.11 -18.46
CA ARG A 315 -31.34 35.28 -18.04
C ARG A 315 -30.44 36.47 -17.71
N PHE A 316 -29.33 36.23 -17.01
CA PHE A 316 -28.34 37.27 -16.73
C PHE A 316 -27.70 37.83 -18.00
N LEU A 317 -27.32 36.97 -18.94
CA LEU A 317 -26.78 37.39 -20.23
C LEU A 317 -27.75 38.30 -20.98
N GLU A 318 -29.04 37.94 -21.05
CA GLU A 318 -30.09 38.72 -21.70
C GLU A 318 -30.28 40.10 -21.08
N MET A 319 -30.26 40.18 -19.74
CA MET A 319 -30.32 41.46 -19.02
C MET A 319 -29.13 42.36 -19.39
N VAL A 320 -27.92 41.80 -19.50
CA VAL A 320 -26.68 42.56 -19.68
C VAL A 320 -26.50 43.17 -21.09
N TYR A 321 -27.08 42.58 -22.13
CA TYR A 321 -27.03 43.16 -23.49
C TYR A 321 -28.36 43.78 -23.95
N GLY A 322 -29.46 43.56 -23.23
CA GLY A 322 -30.79 44.10 -23.55
C GLY A 322 -31.05 45.53 -23.04
N GLU A 323 -30.11 46.14 -22.33
CA GLU A 323 -30.19 47.55 -21.85
C GLU A 323 -29.73 48.58 -22.90
N GLU A 324 -30.05 48.39 -24.19
CA GLU A 324 -29.89 49.42 -25.24
C GLU A 324 -31.24 49.99 -25.70
#